data_AF-A0A3D3WJ20-F1
#
_entry.id   AF-A0A3D3WJ20-F1
#
_cell.length_a   1.000
_cell.length_b   1.000
_cell.length_c   1.000
_cell.angle_alpha   90.00
_cell.angle_beta   90.00
_cell.angle_gamma   90.00
#
_symmetry.space_group_name_H-M   'P 1'
#
loop_
_entity.id
_entity.type
_entity.pdbx_description
1 polymer ?
#
loop_
_entity_poly.entity_id
_entity_poly.type
_entity_poly.pdbx_seq_one_letter_code
_entity_poly.pdbx_strand_id
1 'polypeptide(L)'
;MFKELWRKFGSDFLQATCVEDEQALSSEDQRSAGKHVRVLPHITHTGEFHLERLTQLLKSRYGKSFTVPTDTTSSDRALKDVISFAARIQDQDIQRELLLFYLNCSPVIQEYLRSETPLGQGPFLGQ
;
A
#
# COMPACT_ATOMS: atom_id res chain seq x y z
N MET A 1 -7.42 -16.01 -8.25
CA MET A 1 -7.32 -14.80 -9.07
C MET A 1 -6.58 -13.64 -8.37
N PHE A 2 -6.96 -13.14 -7.19
CA PHE A 2 -6.19 -12.07 -6.49
C PHE A 2 -4.79 -12.52 -6.02
N LYS A 3 -4.69 -13.71 -5.42
CA LYS A 3 -3.40 -14.37 -5.07
C LYS A 3 -2.56 -14.77 -6.28
N GLU A 4 -3.10 -14.70 -7.49
CA GLU A 4 -2.38 -15.03 -8.72
C GLU A 4 -1.89 -13.77 -9.39
N LEU A 5 -2.66 -12.67 -9.37
CA LEU A 5 -2.24 -11.36 -9.87
C LEU A 5 -1.07 -10.78 -9.06
N TRP A 6 -1.14 -10.74 -7.73
CA TRP A 6 -0.02 -10.26 -6.90
C TRP A 6 1.21 -11.18 -6.95
N ARG A 7 1.00 -12.49 -7.15
CA ARG A 7 2.08 -13.46 -7.36
C ARG A 7 2.76 -13.28 -8.72
N LYS A 8 1.99 -12.94 -9.75
CA LYS A 8 2.48 -12.67 -11.11
C LYS A 8 3.25 -11.34 -11.18
N PHE A 9 2.79 -10.31 -10.45
CA PHE A 9 3.58 -9.08 -10.26
C PHE A 9 4.88 -9.32 -9.47
N GLY A 10 4.89 -10.26 -8.52
CA GLY A 10 6.11 -10.70 -7.84
C GLY A 10 7.10 -11.44 -8.74
N SER A 11 6.63 -12.33 -9.64
CA SER A 11 7.52 -13.11 -10.51
C SER A 11 8.06 -12.31 -11.71
N ASP A 12 7.22 -11.46 -12.33
CA ASP A 12 7.63 -10.66 -13.50
C ASP A 12 8.57 -9.49 -13.11
N PHE A 13 8.74 -9.23 -11.81
CA PHE A 13 9.64 -8.20 -11.26
C PHE A 13 11.06 -8.72 -10.98
N LEU A 14 11.21 -10.01 -10.61
CA LEU A 14 12.52 -10.61 -10.31
C LEU A 14 13.41 -10.75 -11.55
N GLN A 15 12.84 -10.73 -12.76
CA GLN A 15 13.61 -10.91 -13.99
C GLN A 15 14.38 -9.65 -14.44
N ALA A 16 14.09 -8.47 -13.85
CA ALA A 16 14.72 -7.22 -14.27
C ALA A 16 15.90 -6.78 -13.38
N THR A 17 16.15 -7.42 -12.23
CA THR A 17 17.20 -6.99 -11.31
C THR A 17 17.85 -8.19 -10.61
N CYS A 18 18.51 -9.07 -11.36
CA CYS A 18 19.55 -9.92 -10.78
C CYS A 18 20.87 -9.15 -10.82
N VAL A 19 21.10 -8.32 -9.80
CA VAL A 19 22.46 -8.04 -9.32
C VAL A 19 22.38 -8.21 -7.81
N GLU A 20 23.18 -9.15 -7.33
CA GLU A 20 23.30 -9.63 -5.96
C GLU A 20 23.58 -8.48 -4.99
N ASP A 21 22.93 -8.48 -3.83
CA ASP A 21 23.64 -8.26 -2.57
C ASP A 21 22.83 -8.84 -1.39
N GLU A 22 23.44 -9.81 -0.72
CA GLU A 22 22.98 -10.36 0.53
C GLU A 22 23.53 -9.51 1.68
N GLN A 23 22.67 -8.96 2.54
CA GLN A 23 23.00 -8.89 3.97
C GLN A 23 21.79 -8.59 4.87
N ALA A 24 21.74 -9.40 5.92
CA ALA A 24 20.81 -9.42 7.03
C ALA A 24 20.72 -8.08 7.79
N LEU A 25 19.61 -7.88 8.51
CA LEU A 25 19.62 -7.81 9.98
C LEU A 25 18.19 -7.65 10.53
N SER A 26 17.86 -8.54 11.46
CA SER A 26 16.64 -8.55 12.27
C SER A 26 16.62 -7.37 13.24
N SER A 27 15.44 -6.82 13.53
CA SER A 27 15.16 -6.27 14.85
C SER A 27 13.67 -6.30 15.15
N GLU A 28 13.42 -6.89 16.30
CA GLU A 28 12.14 -7.12 16.95
C GLU A 28 11.53 -5.79 17.42
N ASP A 29 10.23 -5.61 17.23
CA ASP A 29 9.47 -4.78 18.18
C ASP A 29 8.01 -5.28 18.26
N GLN A 30 7.71 -5.95 19.37
CA GLN A 30 6.38 -6.43 19.75
C GLN A 30 5.83 -5.50 20.84
N ARG A 31 5.10 -4.42 20.51
CA ARG A 31 4.16 -3.77 21.45
C ARG A 31 3.02 -3.04 20.73
N SER A 32 1.92 -3.74 20.48
CA SER A 32 0.55 -3.25 20.69
C SER A 32 -0.44 -4.33 20.24
N ALA A 33 -1.07 -5.01 21.20
CA ALA A 33 -2.25 -5.84 20.94
C ALA A 33 -3.48 -4.95 20.72
N GLY A 34 -3.38 -4.01 19.78
CA GLY A 34 -4.55 -3.36 19.19
C GLY A 34 -5.24 -4.37 18.30
N LYS A 35 -6.57 -4.41 18.29
CA LYS A 35 -7.34 -5.19 17.31
C LYS A 35 -6.74 -4.95 15.92
N HIS A 36 -6.09 -5.95 15.34
CA HIS A 36 -5.56 -5.86 13.99
C HIS A 36 -6.76 -5.69 13.04
N VAL A 37 -7.07 -4.44 12.70
CA VAL A 37 -8.04 -4.11 11.65
C VAL A 37 -7.41 -4.58 10.35
N ARG A 38 -7.91 -5.69 9.82
CA ARG A 38 -7.43 -6.24 8.55
C ARG A 38 -7.98 -5.39 7.42
N VAL A 39 -7.11 -4.84 6.58
CA VAL A 39 -7.54 -3.87 5.57
C VAL A 39 -8.10 -4.57 4.33
N LEU A 40 -7.38 -5.58 3.83
CA LEU A 40 -7.71 -6.29 2.59
C LEU A 40 -9.15 -6.83 2.49
N PRO A 41 -9.76 -7.43 3.54
CA PRO A 41 -11.13 -7.96 3.44
C PRO A 41 -12.22 -6.89 3.24
N HIS A 42 -11.86 -5.60 3.33
CA HIS A 42 -12.78 -4.47 3.34
C HIS A 42 -12.49 -3.43 2.25
N ILE A 43 -11.62 -3.78 1.30
CA ILE A 43 -11.40 -3.02 0.07
C ILE A 43 -12.38 -3.57 -0.98
N THR A 44 -13.08 -2.68 -1.67
CA THR A 44 -13.95 -3.07 -2.80
C THR A 44 -13.12 -3.39 -4.04
N HIS A 45 -13.67 -4.12 -5.00
CA HIS A 45 -13.01 -4.36 -6.29
C HIS A 45 -12.57 -3.04 -6.98
N THR A 46 -13.38 -1.99 -6.89
CA THR A 46 -13.02 -0.66 -7.40
C THR A 46 -11.84 -0.04 -6.63
N GLY A 47 -11.81 -0.22 -5.30
CA GLY A 47 -10.67 0.18 -4.49
C GLY A 47 -9.38 -0.55 -4.90
N GLU A 48 -9.45 -1.86 -5.14
CA GLU A 48 -8.31 -2.65 -5.61
C GLU A 48 -7.77 -2.12 -6.95
N PHE A 49 -8.65 -1.79 -7.90
CA PHE A 49 -8.27 -1.19 -9.18
C PHE A 49 -7.50 0.13 -9.01
N HIS A 50 -7.97 1.01 -8.12
CA HIS A 50 -7.28 2.28 -7.87
C HIS A 50 -5.94 2.10 -7.15
N LEU A 51 -5.84 1.11 -6.24
CA LEU A 51 -4.59 0.76 -5.60
C LEU A 51 -3.57 0.22 -6.62
N GLU A 52 -4.01 -0.62 -7.56
CA GLU A 52 -3.17 -1.10 -8.66
C GLU A 52 -2.65 0.08 -9.50
N ARG A 53 -3.53 0.96 -9.95
CA ARG A 53 -3.13 2.13 -10.74
C ARG A 53 -2.18 3.06 -9.97
N LEU A 54 -2.43 3.27 -8.68
CA LEU A 54 -1.54 4.03 -7.80
C LEU A 54 -0.15 3.41 -7.76
N THR A 55 -0.03 2.11 -7.50
CA THR A 55 1.28 1.43 -7.43
C THR A 55 2.03 1.46 -8.77
N GLN A 56 1.33 1.38 -9.90
CA GLN A 56 1.92 1.56 -11.24
C GLN A 56 2.47 2.97 -11.45
N LEU A 57 1.74 4.01 -11.01
CA LEU A 57 2.21 5.40 -11.07
C LEU A 57 3.47 5.61 -10.21
N LEU A 58 3.47 5.10 -8.98
CA LEU A 58 4.62 5.18 -8.07
C LEU A 58 5.85 4.47 -8.65
N LYS A 59 5.67 3.31 -9.26
CA LYS A 59 6.76 2.57 -9.92
C LYS A 59 7.31 3.33 -11.14
N SER A 60 6.42 3.77 -12.04
CA SER A 60 6.84 4.40 -13.29
C SER A 60 7.49 5.77 -13.12
N ARG A 61 7.02 6.58 -12.15
CA ARG A 61 7.52 7.94 -11.94
C ARG A 61 8.61 8.07 -10.87
N TYR A 62 8.59 7.18 -9.86
CA TYR A 62 9.47 7.29 -8.69
C TYR A 62 10.34 6.05 -8.47
N GLY A 63 10.25 5.02 -9.32
CA GLY A 63 11.00 3.77 -9.17
C GLY A 63 10.64 2.97 -7.92
N LYS A 64 9.61 3.38 -7.16
CA LYS A 64 9.21 2.71 -5.92
C LYS A 64 8.28 1.54 -6.23
N SER A 65 8.78 0.34 -5.97
CA SER A 65 8.02 -0.90 -6.04
C SER A 65 7.67 -1.34 -4.62
N PHE A 66 6.41 -1.72 -4.41
CA PHE A 66 5.94 -2.23 -3.13
C PHE A 66 5.64 -3.72 -3.31
N THR A 67 6.40 -4.55 -2.60
CA THR A 67 6.09 -5.97 -2.51
C THR A 67 4.98 -6.11 -1.47
N VAL A 68 3.88 -6.77 -1.84
CA VAL A 68 2.82 -7.14 -0.91
C VAL A 68 3.02 -8.61 -0.59
N PRO A 69 3.53 -8.95 0.61
CA PRO A 69 3.77 -10.34 0.96
C PRO A 69 2.47 -11.12 1.11
N THR A 70 2.57 -12.43 0.93
CA THR A 70 1.41 -13.34 0.93
C THR A 70 0.76 -13.50 2.30
N ASP A 71 1.44 -13.12 3.37
CA ASP A 71 0.88 -13.09 4.72
C ASP A 71 0.05 -11.82 4.94
N THR A 72 -1.11 -12.00 5.56
CA THR A 72 -2.12 -10.93 5.65
C THR A 72 -1.68 -9.73 6.51
N THR A 73 -0.93 -9.96 7.60
CA THR A 73 -0.27 -8.91 8.39
C THR A 73 0.77 -8.17 7.58
N SER A 74 1.51 -8.94 6.80
CA SER A 74 2.37 -8.56 5.70
C SER A 74 1.83 -7.46 4.81
N SER A 75 0.63 -7.76 4.31
CA SER A 75 -0.07 -6.95 3.33
C SER A 75 -0.61 -5.63 3.87
N ASP A 76 -1.05 -5.59 5.13
CA ASP A 76 -1.53 -4.34 5.76
C ASP A 76 -0.38 -3.34 5.96
N ARG A 77 0.82 -3.82 6.32
CA ARG A 77 2.02 -2.98 6.42
C ARG A 77 2.45 -2.43 5.06
N ALA A 78 2.54 -3.29 4.05
CA ALA A 78 2.87 -2.87 2.69
C ALA A 78 1.88 -1.82 2.16
N LEU A 79 0.59 -1.99 2.45
CA LEU A 79 -0.43 -1.00 2.11
C LEU A 79 -0.19 0.34 2.81
N LYS A 80 0.09 0.35 4.12
CA LYS A 80 0.44 1.59 4.83
C LYS A 80 1.64 2.29 4.23
N ASP A 81 2.66 1.55 3.80
CA ASP A 81 3.86 2.11 3.18
C ASP A 81 3.53 2.78 1.84
N VAL A 82 2.71 2.12 0.99
CA VAL A 82 2.21 2.71 -0.27
C VAL A 82 1.48 4.02 -0.01
N ILE A 83 0.51 3.99 0.91
CA ILE A 83 -0.36 5.13 1.21
C ILE A 83 0.45 6.28 1.82
N SER A 84 1.35 5.97 2.76
CA SER A 84 2.21 6.97 3.40
C SER A 84 3.20 7.61 2.44
N PHE A 85 3.68 6.86 1.45
CA PHE A 85 4.54 7.41 0.41
C PHE A 85 3.73 8.30 -0.53
N ALA A 86 2.62 7.79 -1.07
CA ALA A 86 1.74 8.52 -1.98
C ALA A 86 1.21 9.84 -1.40
N ALA A 87 0.81 9.85 -0.13
CA ALA A 87 0.25 11.02 0.54
C ALA A 87 1.22 12.22 0.58
N ARG A 88 2.54 11.98 0.49
CA ARG A 88 3.56 13.05 0.54
C ARG A 88 3.92 13.61 -0.84
N ILE A 89 3.45 13.01 -1.92
CA ILE A 89 3.83 13.37 -3.28
C ILE A 89 2.87 14.43 -3.84
N GLN A 90 3.37 15.53 -4.37
CA GLN A 90 2.55 16.60 -4.97
C GLN A 90 2.26 16.35 -6.46
N ASP A 91 1.95 15.11 -6.82
CA ASP A 91 1.61 14.69 -8.18
C ASP A 91 0.11 14.47 -8.28
N GLN A 92 -0.54 15.16 -9.22
CA GLN A 92 -1.99 15.17 -9.35
C GLN A 92 -2.58 13.78 -9.65
N ASP A 93 -1.91 12.96 -10.46
CA ASP A 93 -2.43 11.65 -10.83
C ASP A 93 -2.31 10.68 -9.65
N ILE A 94 -1.20 10.75 -8.91
CA ILE A 94 -1.00 9.97 -7.69
C ILE A 94 -2.05 10.34 -6.64
N GLN A 95 -2.29 11.63 -6.44
CA GLN A 95 -3.26 12.09 -5.47
C GLN A 95 -4.69 11.73 -5.88
N ARG A 96 -5.01 11.78 -7.18
CA ARG A 96 -6.29 11.31 -7.71
C ARG A 96 -6.50 9.83 -7.42
N GLU A 97 -5.53 8.97 -7.72
CA GLU A 97 -5.68 7.53 -7.47
C GLU A 97 -5.72 7.20 -5.98
N LEU A 98 -4.94 7.89 -5.16
CA LEU A 98 -4.97 7.76 -3.71
C LEU A 98 -6.35 8.10 -3.13
N LEU A 99 -6.93 9.22 -3.57
CA LEU A 99 -8.27 9.63 -3.14
C LEU A 99 -9.34 8.64 -3.60
N LEU A 100 -9.29 8.21 -4.86
CA LEU A 100 -10.26 7.25 -5.40
C LEU A 100 -10.17 5.89 -4.70
N PHE A 101 -8.96 5.43 -4.38
CA PHE A 101 -8.77 4.26 -3.54
C PHE A 101 -9.44 4.44 -2.17
N TYR A 102 -9.15 5.55 -1.48
CA TYR A 102 -9.67 5.84 -0.15
C TYR A 102 -11.21 5.89 -0.12
N LEU A 103 -11.84 6.59 -1.07
CA LEU A 103 -13.30 6.69 -1.16
C LEU A 103 -13.99 5.34 -1.42
N ASN A 104 -13.27 4.38 -2.00
CA ASN A 104 -13.76 3.03 -2.27
C ASN A 104 -13.44 2.02 -1.16
N CYS A 105 -12.87 2.48 -0.04
CA CYS A 105 -12.71 1.69 1.18
C CYS A 105 -13.96 1.80 2.08
N SER A 106 -14.24 0.77 2.88
CA SER A 106 -15.29 0.86 3.91
C SER A 106 -14.99 1.95 4.97
N PRO A 107 -16.01 2.50 5.66
CA PRO A 107 -15.79 3.53 6.69
C PRO A 107 -14.78 3.14 7.78
N VAL A 108 -14.76 1.86 8.17
CA VAL A 108 -13.81 1.32 9.16
C VAL A 108 -12.38 1.43 8.66
N ILE A 109 -12.15 1.12 7.38
CA ILE A 109 -10.83 1.22 6.77
C ILE A 109 -10.42 2.67 6.53
N GLN A 110 -11.36 3.53 6.17
CA GLN A 110 -11.10 4.95 6.01
C GLN A 110 -10.60 5.58 7.33
N GLU A 111 -11.28 5.28 8.44
CA GLU A 111 -10.82 5.72 9.77
C GLU A 111 -9.43 5.15 10.11
N TYR A 112 -9.23 3.86 9.88
CA TYR A 112 -7.94 3.21 10.12
C TYR A 112 -6.80 3.84 9.31
N LEU A 113 -7.00 4.09 8.01
CA LEU A 113 -5.97 4.72 7.17
C LEU A 113 -5.71 6.17 7.60
N ARG A 114 -6.72 6.90 8.05
CA ARG A 114 -6.54 8.25 8.62
C ARG A 114 -5.75 8.25 9.93
N SER A 115 -5.94 7.26 10.79
CA SER A 115 -5.21 7.17 12.07
C SER A 115 -3.78 6.68 11.90
N GLU A 116 -3.53 5.78 10.94
CA GLU A 116 -2.26 5.07 10.77
C GLU A 116 -1.33 5.66 9.72
N THR A 117 -1.80 6.61 8.91
CA THR A 117 -1.00 7.21 7.83
C THR A 117 -1.15 8.74 7.81
N PRO A 118 -0.23 9.47 7.16
CA PRO A 118 -0.33 10.92 7.00
C PRO A 118 -1.58 11.42 6.25
N LEU A 119 -2.38 10.51 5.71
CA LEU A 119 -3.58 10.80 4.92
C LEU A 119 -4.60 11.65 5.72
N GLY A 120 -4.70 11.45 7.04
CA GLY A 120 -5.59 12.22 7.92
C GLY A 120 -5.09 13.65 8.25
N GLN A 121 -3.80 13.93 8.03
CA GLN A 121 -3.21 15.27 8.24
C GLN A 121 -2.84 15.95 6.92
N GLY A 122 -3.05 15.26 5.79
CA GLY A 122 -2.72 15.74 4.45
C GLY A 122 -3.75 16.72 3.89
N PRO A 123 -3.42 17.40 2.79
CA PRO A 123 -4.25 18.45 2.18
C PRO A 123 -5.60 17.94 1.62
N PHE A 124 -5.81 16.62 1.59
CA PHE A 124 -7.02 16.00 1.05
C PHE A 124 -8.11 15.75 2.10
N LEU A 125 -7.75 15.51 3.37
CA LEU A 125 -8.70 15.05 4.40
C LEU A 125 -8.50 15.68 5.79
N GLY A 126 -7.53 16.59 5.96
CA GLY A 126 -7.16 17.17 7.25
C GLY A 126 -8.00 18.37 7.72
N GLN A 127 -9.34 18.30 7.61
CA GLN A 127 -10.24 19.29 8.23
C GLN A 127 -10.92 18.74 9.47
#